data_AF-A0A3S3M3G5-F1
#
_entry.id   AF-A0A3S3M3G5-F1
#
_cell.length_a   1.000
_cell.length_b   1.000
_cell.length_c   1.000
_cell.angle_alpha   90.00
_cell.angle_beta   90.00
_cell.angle_gamma   90.00
#
_symmetry.space_group_name_H-M   'P 1'
#
loop_
_entity.id
_entity.type
_entity.pdbx_description
1 polymer ?
#
loop_
_entity_poly.entity_id
_entity_poly.type
_entity_poly.pdbx_seq_one_letter_code
_entity_poly.pdbx_strand_id
1 'polypeptide(L)' 'MKKFRLVSNLLMDKDRGFCSKYQFVEANSLADLIQDIESNAGWFTADNGALKVAYIEEVVE' A
#
# COMPACT_ATOMS: atom_id res chain seq x y z
N MET A 1 -9.06 -15.12 -0.46
CA MET A 1 -8.02 -14.10 -0.70
C MET A 1 -7.50 -13.63 0.65
N LYS A 2 -6.23 -13.28 0.73
CA LYS A 2 -5.61 -12.73 1.94
C LYS A 2 -5.74 -11.21 1.92
N LYS A 3 -5.90 -10.61 3.09
CA LYS A 3 -6.00 -9.16 3.25
C LYS A 3 -4.64 -8.58 3.61
N PHE A 4 -4.26 -7.52 2.92
CA PHE A 4 -3.00 -6.82 3.14
C PHE A 4 -3.24 -5.35 3.41
N ARG A 5 -2.41 -4.78 4.27
CA ARG A 5 -2.32 -3.34 4.49
C ARG A 5 -1.08 -2.81 3.78
N LEU A 6 -1.31 -1.96 2.78
CA LEU A 6 -0.26 -1.21 2.09
C LEU A 6 -0.01 0.09 2.84
N VAL A 7 1.24 0.36 3.19
CA VAL A 7 1.62 1.56 3.93
C VAL A 7 2.60 2.37 3.08
N SER A 8 2.34 3.66 2.97
CA SER A 8 3.25 4.61 2.30
C SER A 8 4.34 5.11 3.23
N ASN A 9 5.38 5.68 2.61
CA ASN A 9 6.38 6.45 3.33
C ASN A 9 5.76 7.58 4.16
N LEU A 10 6.54 8.09 5.12
CA LEU A 10 6.19 9.30 5.85
C LEU A 10 6.05 10.46 4.85
N LEU A 11 4.85 11.04 4.78
CA LEU A 11 4.52 12.20 3.96
C LEU A 11 4.43 13.43 4.86
N MET A 12 4.84 14.59 4.36
CA MET A 12 4.61 15.85 5.05
C MET A 12 3.26 16.41 4.62
N ASP A 13 2.28 16.33 5.52
CA ASP A 13 0.98 16.97 5.39
C ASP A 13 1.07 18.39 5.96
N LYS A 14 0.62 19.39 5.21
CA LYS A 14 0.74 20.80 5.61
C LYS A 14 0.01 21.12 6.91
N ASP A 15 -1.07 20.40 7.21
CA ASP A 15 -1.94 20.69 8.35
C ASP A 15 -1.68 19.74 9.52
N ARG A 16 -1.23 18.51 9.24
CA ARG A 16 -1.05 17.44 10.25
C ARG A 16 0.40 17.10 10.56
N GLY A 17 1.36 17.71 9.87
CA GLY A 17 2.77 17.34 9.97
C GLY A 17 3.04 15.99 9.31
N PHE A 18 3.96 15.21 9.87
CA PHE A 18 4.33 13.93 9.28
C PHE A 18 3.22 12.88 9.46
N CYS A 19 2.77 12.29 8.35
CA CYS A 19 1.72 11.27 8.33
C CYS A 19 2.04 10.20 7.28
N SER A 20 1.75 8.93 7.58
CA SER A 20 1.67 7.89 6.56
C SER A 20 0.22 7.67 6.15
N LYS A 21 0.01 7.32 4.88
CA LYS A 21 -1.28 6.82 4.38
C LYS A 21 -1.21 5.30 4.25
N TYR A 22 -2.35 4.64 4.46
CA TYR A 22 -2.47 3.21 4.24
C TYR A 22 -3.75 2.88 3.48
N GLN A 23 -3.74 1.72 2.81
CA GLN A 23 -4.88 1.17 2.08
C GLN A 23 -4.98 -0.34 2.34
N PHE A 24 -6.19 -0.87 2.45
CA PHE A 24 -6.41 -2.30 2.49
C PHE A 24 -6.68 -2.84 1.09
N VAL A 25 -6.07 -3.98 0.78
CA VAL A 25 -6.21 -4.68 -0.50
C VAL A 25 -6.35 -6.18 -0.24
N GLU A 26 -6.95 -6.90 -1.19
CA GLU A 26 -7.00 -8.35 -1.17
C GLU A 26 -6.15 -8.89 -2.31
N ALA A 27 -5.37 -9.93 -2.03
CA ALA A 27 -4.56 -10.64 -3.02
C ALA A 27 -4.54 -12.14 -2.74
N ASN A 28 -4.21 -12.94 -3.74
CA ASN A 28 -4.11 -14.40 -3.59
C ASN A 28 -2.94 -14.80 -2.69
N SER A 29 -1.81 -14.09 -2.82
CA SER A 29 -0.61 -14.28 -2.00
C SER A 29 0.19 -12.97 -1.87
N LEU A 30 1.13 -12.94 -0.93
CA LEU A 30 2.08 -11.83 -0.81
C LEU A 30 2.98 -11.70 -2.06
N ALA A 31 3.35 -12.82 -2.67
CA ALA A 31 4.20 -12.84 -3.86
C ALA A 31 3.50 -12.18 -5.05
N ASP A 32 2.22 -12.49 -5.28
CA ASP A 32 1.42 -11.87 -6.34
C ASP A 32 1.32 -10.36 -6.13
N LEU A 33 1.04 -9.93 -4.89
CA LEU A 33 0.92 -8.52 -4.53
C LEU A 33 2.24 -7.76 -4.71
N ILE A 34 3.38 -8.35 -4.32
CA ILE A 34 4.70 -7.76 -4.54
C ILE A 34 4.96 -7.61 -6.04
N GLN A 35 4.69 -8.65 -6.82
CA GLN A 35 4.90 -8.62 -8.26
C GLN A 35 4.09 -7.50 -8.94
N ASP A 36 2.82 -7.34 -8.58
CA ASP A 36 1.96 -6.27 -9.13
C ASP A 36 2.50 -4.87 -8.77
N ILE A 37 2.88 -4.68 -7.50
CA ILE A 37 3.41 -3.41 -7.00
C ILE A 37 4.75 -3.07 -7.68
N GLU A 38 5.68 -4.03 -7.76
CA GLU A 38 7.00 -3.82 -8.38
C GLU A 38 6.90 -3.59 -9.89
N SER A 39 5.97 -4.29 -10.56
CA SER A 39 5.69 -4.07 -11.99
C SER A 39 5.19 -2.67 -12.28
N ASN A 40 4.54 -2.02 -11.30
CA ASN A 40 4.13 -0.62 -11.36
C ASN A 40 5.12 0.33 -10.63
N ALA A 41 6.41 -0.03 -10.63
CA ALA A 41 7.48 0.74 -10.02
C ALA A 41 7.22 1.11 -8.54
N GLY A 42 6.60 0.22 -7.77
CA GLY A 42 6.29 0.43 -6.35
C GLY A 42 5.03 1.27 -6.07
N TRP A 43 4.21 1.55 -7.08
CA TRP A 43 2.96 2.27 -6.93
C TRP A 43 1.76 1.32 -6.89
N PHE A 44 0.86 1.55 -5.94
CA PHE A 44 -0.48 1.00 -5.98
C PHE A 44 -1.44 2.07 -6.50
N THR A 45 -2.26 1.75 -7.49
CA THR A 45 -3.24 2.67 -8.09
C THR A 45 -4.64 2.10 -7.94
N ALA A 46 -5.56 2.91 -7.43
CA ALA A 46 -6.98 2.60 -7.32
C ALA A 46 -7.81 3.79 -7.82
N ASP A 47 -9.13 3.60 -7.93
CA ASP A 47 -10.05 4.62 -8.44
C ASP A 47 -9.99 5.94 -7.63
N ASN A 48 -9.60 5.86 -6.36
CA ASN A 48 -9.50 7.00 -5.45
C ASN A 48 -8.09 7.61 -5.35
N GLY A 49 -7.13 7.15 -6.16
CA GLY A 49 -5.79 7.72 -6.25
C GLY A 49 -4.65 6.70 -6.27
N ALA A 50 -3.43 7.20 -6.10
CA ALA A 50 -2.21 6.40 -6.10
C ALA A 50 -1.47 6.49 -4.76
N LEU A 51 -0.89 5.36 -4.34
CA LEU A 51 -0.13 5.21 -3.10
C LEU A 51 1.25 4.63 -3.43
N LYS A 52 2.32 5.36 -3.11
CA LYS A 52 3.68 4.79 -3.18
C LYS A 52 3.85 3.83 -2.01
N VAL A 53 3.97 2.54 -2.28
CA VAL A 53 4.07 1.51 -1.25
C VAL A 53 5.49 1.46 -0.71
N ALA A 54 5.62 1.55 0.60
CA ALA A 54 6.87 1.42 1.32
C ALA A 54 6.92 0.14 2.19
N TYR A 55 5.76 -0.32 2.64
CA TYR A 55 5.64 -1.52 3.46
C TYR A 55 4.32 -2.24 3.18
N ILE A 56 4.35 -3.57 3.26
CA ILE A 56 3.20 -4.46 3.08
C ILE A 56 3.07 -5.33 4.32
N GLU A 57 1.89 -5.36 4.90
CA GLU A 57 1.56 -6.17 6.08
C GLU A 57 0.43 -7.13 5.75
N GLU A 58 0.60 -8.43 5.98
CA GLU A 58 -0.51 -9.40 5.94
C GLU A 58 -1.35 -9.27 7.21
N VAL A 59 -2.65 -9.03 7.06
CA VAL A 59 -3.59 -8.87 8.18
C VAL A 59 -4.28 -10.21 8.40
N VAL A 60 -3.93 -10.88 9.50
CA VAL A 60 -4.59 -12.11 9.96
C VAL A 60 -5.71 -11.70 10.91
N GLU A 61 -6.97 -11.91 10.51
CA GLU A 61 -8.15 -11.72 11.37
C GLU A 61 -8.31 -12.85 12.39
#